data_AF-A0A0A9D705-F1
#
_entry.id   AF-A0A0A9D705-F1
#
_cell.length_a   1.000
_cell.length_b   1.000
_cell.length_c   1.000
_cell.angle_alpha   90.00
_cell.angle_beta   90.00
_cell.angle_gamma   90.00
#
_symmetry.space_group_name_H-M   'P 1'
#
loop_
_entity.id
_entity.type
_entity.pdbx_description
1 polymer ?
#
loop_
_entity_poly.entity_id
_entity_poly.type
_entity_poly.pdbx_seq_one_letter_code
_entity_poly.pdbx_strand_id
1 'polypeptide(L)'
;MASRAQPPPPLPPHLRARLHAAPLFSPRAPRCRGGRSRLLSALPSPSPSPPSRSQRVSTARLEREPGPAPSAEQQQPRRDPALAAEIARLSATRARLRAARTLEDKLRALDGEPRVAAFFGEESSRGFLGALESREVLLLKCLVAAGQEHVLGDELDWSGGIHHEHHHRNGVGGGSALREALYSLAGLVGKWSSEGVVGGETGSGEMELLRSLLKFLGDIEEFYDCIGGIIGYQIMVLELLSTSKDRMHRPSKDKFVDFHVPDGLNLLEDTEYASQAALWGIEGLTELGEIYPIGGAGDRLGLVDSDTGESLPAALLPYCGRSLLEGLIRDLQAREFLHFKIFGNQCITPVAIMTSSVKNNHEHITSICERLDWFGRGQENFRLFEQPLVPIVNAEDGKWLISKSLFPVGKPGGHGAIWKLACDRGIFQWFRHRGRKGATVRQVSNVVAATDLTLMALAGIGLRYNKKLGFASCERRPGATEGVNILIEKQNPDGLWSYGITCIEYTEFEKYGIPEPTVITGSSQISYPANTNIMYVDLQAVEEVGSRKSASCLPGMVLNLKKAVSYVDHLGFECSAAGGRLECTMQNIADNFTNTYNYRCSKGIESM
;
A
#
# COMPACT_ATOMS: atom_id res chain seq x y z
N MET A 1 -57.08 -6.20 -37.70
CA MET A 1 -58.14 -5.46 -36.99
C MET A 1 -57.48 -4.59 -35.93
N ALA A 2 -57.63 -3.28 -36.06
CA ALA A 2 -57.01 -2.28 -35.20
C ALA A 2 -57.84 -2.04 -33.93
N SER A 3 -57.18 -1.80 -32.81
CA SER A 3 -57.75 -1.14 -31.63
C SER A 3 -56.83 0.02 -31.25
N ARG A 4 -57.39 1.23 -31.29
CA ARG A 4 -56.76 2.52 -30.95
C ARG A 4 -56.71 2.68 -29.44
N ALA A 5 -55.55 3.05 -28.89
CA ALA A 5 -55.42 3.62 -27.55
C ALA A 5 -55.26 5.14 -27.64
N GLN A 6 -55.98 5.88 -26.78
CA GLN A 6 -56.01 7.34 -26.70
C GLN A 6 -54.78 7.93 -25.97
N PRO A 7 -54.40 9.20 -26.26
CA PRO A 7 -53.33 9.90 -25.57
C PRO A 7 -53.78 10.60 -24.26
N PRO A 8 -52.85 10.88 -23.33
CA PRO A 8 -53.16 11.44 -22.00
C PRO A 8 -53.42 12.97 -22.01
N PRO A 9 -54.08 13.51 -20.97
CA PRO A 9 -54.52 14.90 -20.91
C PRO A 9 -53.41 15.91 -20.52
N PRO A 10 -53.59 17.22 -20.80
CA PRO A 10 -52.56 18.24 -20.62
C PRO A 10 -52.46 18.78 -19.18
N LEU A 11 -51.26 19.23 -18.82
CA LEU A 11 -50.91 19.84 -17.53
C LEU A 11 -51.40 21.30 -17.39
N PRO A 12 -51.68 21.78 -16.15
CA PRO A 12 -52.29 23.09 -15.89
C PRO A 12 -51.30 24.28 -15.91
N PRO A 13 -51.79 25.53 -16.09
CA PRO A 13 -50.99 26.62 -16.63
C PRO A 13 -50.54 27.63 -15.57
N HIS A 14 -49.56 27.30 -14.73
CA HIS A 14 -48.89 28.31 -13.90
C HIS A 14 -47.39 28.00 -13.77
N LEU A 15 -46.60 28.51 -14.70
CA LEU A 15 -45.19 28.94 -14.57
C LEU A 15 -44.71 29.44 -15.95
N ARG A 16 -45.33 30.52 -16.43
CA ARG A 16 -44.79 31.35 -17.51
C ARG A 16 -43.85 32.37 -16.89
N ALA A 17 -42.54 32.17 -17.01
CA ALA A 17 -41.53 33.18 -16.71
C ALA A 17 -40.66 33.44 -17.95
N ARG A 18 -41.09 34.47 -18.69
CA ARG A 18 -40.35 35.45 -19.49
C ARG A 18 -38.96 35.06 -20.04
N LEU A 19 -38.95 34.73 -21.32
CA LEU A 19 -37.81 34.97 -22.23
C LEU A 19 -37.77 36.48 -22.55
N HIS A 20 -36.75 37.18 -22.06
CA HIS A 20 -36.33 38.47 -22.59
C HIS A 20 -34.98 38.29 -23.30
N ALA A 21 -34.99 38.57 -24.60
CA ALA A 21 -33.80 38.75 -25.42
C ALA A 21 -33.37 40.23 -25.42
N ALA A 22 -32.07 40.44 -25.67
CA ALA A 22 -31.31 41.66 -26.01
C ALA A 22 -30.38 42.20 -24.90
N PRO A 23 -29.26 42.88 -25.24
CA PRO A 23 -28.40 42.74 -26.43
C PRO A 23 -26.88 42.73 -26.12
N LEU A 24 -26.12 42.40 -27.18
CA LEU A 24 -24.70 42.67 -27.44
C LEU A 24 -24.02 43.76 -26.57
N PHE A 25 -22.98 43.39 -25.83
CA PHE A 25 -21.85 44.27 -25.54
C PHE A 25 -20.53 43.49 -25.51
N SER A 26 -19.61 43.96 -26.36
CA SER A 26 -18.22 43.55 -26.48
C SER A 26 -17.36 44.33 -25.47
N PRO A 27 -16.37 43.72 -24.82
CA PRO A 27 -15.25 44.48 -24.28
C PRO A 27 -13.98 44.22 -25.09
N ARG A 28 -13.47 45.32 -25.61
CA ARG A 28 -12.18 45.52 -26.26
C ARG A 28 -11.02 44.88 -25.49
N ALA A 29 -10.14 44.22 -26.25
CA ALA A 29 -8.76 43.95 -25.88
C ALA A 29 -7.96 45.26 -25.67
N PRO A 30 -7.04 45.33 -24.69
CA PRO A 30 -6.04 46.38 -24.64
C PRO A 30 -4.85 46.00 -25.53
N ARG A 31 -4.61 46.83 -26.55
CA ARG A 31 -3.35 46.92 -27.27
C ARG A 31 -2.29 47.52 -26.35
N CYS A 32 -1.22 46.79 -26.04
CA CYS A 32 0.07 47.38 -25.67
C CYS A 32 1.08 47.11 -26.79
N ARG A 33 1.56 48.20 -27.39
CA ARG A 33 2.67 48.26 -28.32
C ARG A 33 4.00 48.17 -27.56
N GLY A 34 4.98 47.51 -28.18
CA GLY A 34 6.36 47.99 -28.18
C GLY A 34 7.30 47.34 -27.18
N GLY A 35 8.02 46.31 -27.62
CA GLY A 35 9.19 45.77 -26.94
C GLY A 35 10.00 44.85 -27.87
N ARG A 36 10.91 45.46 -28.64
CA ARG A 36 11.94 44.78 -29.45
C ARG A 36 13.03 44.17 -28.56
N SER A 37 13.79 43.23 -29.14
CA SER A 37 15.02 42.55 -28.65
C SER A 37 14.78 41.37 -27.72
N ARG A 38 15.37 40.17 -27.90
CA ARG A 38 16.44 39.69 -28.79
C ARG A 38 16.21 38.20 -29.05
N LEU A 39 16.26 37.83 -30.33
CA LEU A 39 16.61 36.49 -30.77
C LEU A 39 18.03 36.19 -30.27
N LEU A 40 18.20 35.15 -29.46
CA LEU A 40 19.50 34.50 -29.31
C LEU A 40 19.60 33.43 -30.39
N SER A 41 20.23 33.88 -31.46
CA SER A 41 20.77 33.12 -32.57
C SER A 41 21.63 31.96 -32.09
N ALA A 42 21.39 30.82 -32.73
CA ALA A 42 22.27 29.67 -32.80
C ALA A 42 23.72 30.10 -33.11
N LEU A 43 24.67 29.47 -32.42
CA LEU A 43 26.08 29.47 -32.79
C LEU A 43 26.49 28.07 -33.25
N PRO A 44 27.49 27.98 -34.14
CA PRO A 44 27.56 26.95 -35.16
C PRO A 44 28.39 25.74 -34.75
N SER A 45 28.01 24.60 -35.31
CA SER A 45 28.77 23.35 -35.34
C SER A 45 30.16 23.53 -35.97
N PRO A 46 31.22 22.91 -35.42
CA PRO A 46 32.46 22.71 -36.16
C PRO A 46 32.35 21.47 -37.06
N SER A 47 32.65 21.66 -38.34
CA SER A 47 32.81 20.61 -39.37
C SER A 47 34.07 19.74 -39.14
N PRO A 48 34.17 18.56 -39.78
CA PRO A 48 34.96 17.43 -39.31
C PRO A 48 36.42 17.44 -39.81
N SER A 49 37.30 16.79 -39.04
CA SER A 49 38.69 16.47 -39.41
C SER A 49 38.88 14.95 -39.57
N PRO A 50 39.89 14.46 -40.33
CA PRO A 50 39.82 13.25 -41.16
C PRO A 50 40.11 11.92 -40.42
N PRO A 51 39.92 10.75 -41.10
CA PRO A 51 39.92 9.45 -40.45
C PRO A 51 41.35 8.94 -40.20
N SER A 52 41.62 8.51 -38.97
CA SER A 52 42.85 7.78 -38.61
C SER A 52 42.52 6.31 -38.35
N ARG A 53 42.87 5.50 -39.37
CA ARG A 53 43.26 4.08 -39.37
C ARG A 53 42.94 3.23 -38.13
N SER A 54 42.15 2.19 -38.39
CA SER A 54 41.98 0.96 -37.63
C SER A 54 43.26 0.41 -36.99
N GLN A 55 43.19 0.14 -35.70
CA GLN A 55 43.95 -0.93 -35.07
C GLN A 55 42.99 -1.84 -34.28
N ARG A 56 42.78 -3.04 -34.83
CA ARG A 56 42.26 -4.20 -34.11
C ARG A 56 43.18 -4.48 -32.93
N VAL A 57 42.64 -4.50 -31.71
CA VAL A 57 43.32 -5.12 -30.58
C VAL A 57 42.43 -6.23 -30.05
N SER A 58 42.85 -7.44 -30.38
CA SER A 58 42.39 -8.70 -29.80
C SER A 58 43.07 -8.86 -28.43
N THR A 59 42.30 -9.06 -27.37
CA THR A 59 42.85 -9.48 -26.07
C THR A 59 42.55 -10.95 -25.87
N ALA A 60 43.60 -11.75 -26.07
CA ALA A 60 43.64 -13.16 -25.74
C ALA A 60 43.48 -13.39 -24.23
N ARG A 61 42.85 -14.51 -23.87
CA ARG A 61 42.71 -15.03 -22.51
C ARG A 61 44.08 -15.15 -21.83
N LEU A 62 44.20 -14.59 -20.63
CA LEU A 62 45.25 -14.95 -19.69
C LEU A 62 44.78 -16.16 -18.89
N GLU A 63 45.40 -17.31 -19.13
CA GLU A 63 45.33 -18.47 -18.25
C GLU A 63 45.98 -18.12 -16.92
N ARG A 64 45.24 -18.29 -15.81
CA ARG A 64 45.80 -18.35 -14.46
C ARG A 64 45.70 -19.79 -13.99
N GLU A 65 46.84 -20.37 -13.67
CA GLU A 65 46.97 -21.67 -13.02
C GLU A 65 46.27 -21.71 -11.64
N PRO A 66 45.86 -22.92 -11.18
CA PRO A 66 44.97 -23.07 -10.04
C PRO A 66 45.73 -22.94 -8.71
N GLY A 67 45.39 -21.92 -7.93
CA GLY A 67 45.77 -21.82 -6.51
C GLY A 67 45.01 -22.86 -5.67
N PRO A 68 45.55 -23.23 -4.49
CA PRO A 68 45.04 -24.34 -3.68
C PRO A 68 43.61 -24.07 -3.21
N ALA A 69 42.77 -25.10 -3.30
CA ALA A 69 41.35 -25.08 -2.95
C ALA A 69 41.14 -24.61 -1.49
N PRO A 70 40.24 -23.63 -1.23
CA PRO A 70 39.76 -23.41 0.11
C PRO A 70 38.83 -24.58 0.49
N SER A 71 39.13 -25.16 1.64
CA SER A 71 38.41 -26.25 2.28
C SER A 71 36.90 -26.00 2.30
N ALA A 72 36.14 -27.04 1.96
CA ALA A 72 34.69 -27.05 2.00
C ALA A 72 34.19 -27.00 3.45
N GLU A 73 34.09 -25.80 4.01
CA GLU A 73 33.13 -25.49 5.06
C GLU A 73 32.04 -24.63 4.45
N GLN A 74 30.92 -25.26 4.12
CA GLN A 74 29.66 -24.58 3.84
C GLN A 74 29.27 -23.75 5.07
N GLN A 75 29.67 -22.50 5.12
CA GLN A 75 29.12 -21.54 6.07
C GLN A 75 27.68 -21.25 5.65
N GLN A 76 26.75 -22.05 6.17
CA GLN A 76 25.33 -21.70 6.21
C GLN A 76 25.19 -20.37 6.99
N PRO A 77 24.30 -19.47 6.54
CA PRO A 77 24.11 -18.19 7.21
C PRO A 77 23.68 -18.45 8.65
N ARG A 78 24.44 -17.92 9.61
CA ARG A 78 24.12 -17.99 11.04
C ARG A 78 22.95 -17.06 11.33
N ARG A 79 21.74 -17.48 10.98
CA ARG A 79 20.50 -16.90 11.51
C ARG A 79 20.58 -16.97 13.03
N ASP A 80 20.15 -15.89 13.70
CA ASP A 80 19.98 -15.89 15.15
C ASP A 80 19.13 -17.12 15.55
N PRO A 81 19.72 -18.10 16.27
CA PRO A 81 19.04 -19.35 16.59
C PRO A 81 17.73 -19.14 17.37
N ALA A 82 17.67 -18.08 18.19
CA ALA A 82 16.47 -17.75 18.96
C ALA A 82 15.33 -17.28 18.04
N LEU A 83 15.65 -16.40 17.07
CA LEU A 83 14.70 -15.89 16.10
C LEU A 83 14.20 -16.99 15.16
N ALA A 84 15.09 -17.88 14.71
CA ALA A 84 14.71 -19.04 13.90
C ALA A 84 13.80 -20.02 14.65
N ALA A 85 14.09 -20.28 15.93
CA ALA A 85 13.25 -21.11 16.79
C ALA A 85 11.85 -20.48 17.00
N GLU A 86 11.80 -19.16 17.16
CA GLU A 86 10.55 -18.43 17.30
C GLU A 86 9.68 -18.49 16.03
N ILE A 87 10.27 -18.27 14.85
CA ILE A 87 9.58 -18.42 13.57
C ILE A 87 9.05 -19.86 13.39
N ALA A 88 9.83 -20.86 13.78
CA ALA A 88 9.40 -22.26 13.72
C ALA A 88 8.22 -22.55 14.66
N ARG A 89 8.26 -22.05 15.91
CA ARG A 89 7.16 -22.17 16.88
C ARG A 89 5.87 -21.55 16.33
N LEU A 90 5.95 -20.30 15.86
CA LEU A 90 4.79 -19.60 15.29
C LEU A 90 4.27 -20.30 14.02
N SER A 91 5.16 -20.83 13.18
CA SER A 91 4.77 -21.58 11.99
C SER A 91 4.00 -22.86 12.34
N ALA A 92 4.41 -23.57 13.39
CA ALA A 92 3.67 -24.73 13.91
C ALA A 92 2.29 -24.32 14.46
N THR A 93 2.21 -23.21 15.21
CA THR A 93 0.93 -22.65 15.69
C THR A 93 0.02 -22.28 14.54
N ARG A 94 0.51 -21.58 13.51
CA ARG A 94 -0.24 -21.25 12.30
C ARG A 94 -0.76 -22.50 11.58
N ALA A 95 0.06 -23.54 11.48
CA ALA A 95 -0.34 -24.81 10.86
C ALA A 95 -1.49 -25.49 11.62
N ARG A 96 -1.42 -25.53 12.96
CA ARG A 96 -2.52 -26.03 13.81
C ARG A 96 -3.81 -25.20 13.63
N LEU A 97 -3.69 -23.88 13.63
CA LEU A 97 -4.83 -22.97 13.43
C LEU A 97 -5.50 -23.12 12.05
N ARG A 98 -4.70 -23.39 11.00
CA ARG A 98 -5.22 -23.68 9.65
C ARG A 98 -5.88 -25.06 9.54
N ALA A 99 -5.42 -26.03 10.31
CA ALA A 99 -6.00 -27.37 10.34
C ALA A 99 -7.32 -27.45 11.14
N ALA A 100 -7.53 -26.52 12.09
CA ALA A 100 -8.73 -26.41 12.89
C ALA A 100 -9.96 -26.05 12.02
N ARG A 101 -11.06 -26.77 12.21
CA ARG A 101 -12.29 -26.61 11.41
C ARG A 101 -13.32 -25.68 12.04
N THR A 102 -13.27 -25.55 13.36
CA THR A 102 -14.21 -24.74 14.14
C THR A 102 -13.46 -23.70 14.98
N LEU A 103 -14.19 -22.68 15.45
CA LEU A 103 -13.64 -21.70 16.40
C LEU A 103 -13.20 -22.37 17.70
N GLU A 104 -13.94 -23.36 18.19
CA GLU A 104 -13.59 -24.14 19.37
C GLU A 104 -12.28 -24.91 19.18
N ASP A 105 -12.07 -25.53 18.01
CA ASP A 105 -10.82 -26.22 17.70
C ASP A 105 -9.63 -25.26 17.67
N LYS A 106 -9.83 -24.04 17.15
CA LYS A 106 -8.79 -23.00 17.16
C LYS A 106 -8.45 -22.57 18.59
N LEU A 107 -9.46 -22.37 19.44
CA LEU A 107 -9.26 -22.05 20.85
C LEU A 107 -8.51 -23.16 21.57
N ARG A 108 -8.91 -24.43 21.38
CA ARG A 108 -8.22 -25.60 21.95
C ARG A 108 -6.77 -25.70 21.48
N ALA A 109 -6.50 -25.39 20.21
CA ALA A 109 -5.14 -25.37 19.67
C ALA A 109 -4.28 -24.26 20.29
N LEU A 110 -4.87 -23.10 20.61
CA LEU A 110 -4.18 -22.01 21.31
C LEU A 110 -4.00 -22.31 22.80
N ASP A 111 -4.97 -22.98 23.45
CA ASP A 111 -4.83 -23.40 24.86
C ASP A 111 -3.67 -24.38 25.07
N GLY A 112 -3.33 -25.16 24.04
CA GLY A 112 -2.14 -26.02 24.04
C GLY A 112 -0.84 -25.31 23.65
N GLU A 113 -0.87 -24.01 23.33
CA GLU A 113 0.33 -23.23 22.99
C GLU A 113 1.04 -22.78 24.29
N PRO A 114 2.33 -23.09 24.49
CA PRO A 114 3.00 -22.86 25.77
C PRO A 114 2.92 -21.43 26.34
N ARG A 115 3.01 -20.38 25.51
CA ARG A 115 2.91 -18.99 26.00
C ARG A 115 1.49 -18.64 26.41
N VAL A 116 0.51 -19.09 25.64
CA VAL A 116 -0.91 -18.89 25.96
C VAL A 116 -1.28 -19.63 27.24
N ALA A 117 -0.83 -20.88 27.39
CA ALA A 117 -1.04 -21.67 28.59
C ALA A 117 -0.37 -21.04 29.82
N ALA A 118 0.84 -20.49 29.68
CA ALA A 118 1.53 -19.80 30.76
C ALA A 118 0.80 -18.51 31.18
N PHE A 119 0.29 -17.73 30.21
CA PHE A 119 -0.35 -16.45 30.48
C PHE A 119 -1.80 -16.58 31.00
N PHE A 120 -2.59 -17.51 30.44
CA PHE A 120 -4.01 -17.69 30.76
C PHE A 120 -4.32 -18.94 31.61
N GLY A 121 -3.29 -19.68 32.06
CA GLY A 121 -3.46 -20.97 32.75
C GLY A 121 -4.00 -20.89 34.17
N GLU A 122 -3.85 -19.75 34.85
CA GLU A 122 -4.32 -19.54 36.22
C GLU A 122 -5.85 -19.48 36.32
N GLU A 123 -6.43 -19.90 37.46
CA GLU A 123 -7.89 -19.88 37.65
C GLU A 123 -8.49 -18.47 37.49
N SER A 124 -7.70 -17.44 37.83
CA SER A 124 -8.16 -16.05 37.82
C SER A 124 -8.35 -15.48 36.41
N SER A 125 -7.58 -15.92 35.41
CA SER A 125 -7.70 -15.48 34.02
C SER A 125 -8.82 -16.19 33.26
N ARG A 126 -9.27 -17.36 33.73
CA ARG A 126 -10.44 -18.07 33.19
C ARG A 126 -11.75 -17.30 33.42
N GLY A 127 -11.86 -16.55 34.52
CA GLY A 127 -13.02 -15.72 34.81
C GLY A 127 -13.19 -14.54 33.84
N PHE A 128 -12.09 -13.86 33.50
CA PHE A 128 -12.09 -12.74 32.54
C PHE A 128 -12.39 -13.21 31.12
N LEU A 129 -11.72 -14.27 30.65
CA LEU A 129 -12.00 -14.82 29.31
C LEU A 129 -13.43 -15.35 29.18
N GLY A 130 -14.04 -15.80 30.28
CA GLY A 130 -15.44 -16.24 30.31
C GLY A 130 -16.48 -15.13 30.07
N ALA A 131 -16.08 -13.86 30.20
CA ALA A 131 -16.94 -12.70 29.95
C ALA A 131 -16.90 -12.20 28.48
N LEU A 132 -15.96 -12.71 27.68
CA LEU A 132 -15.74 -12.29 26.29
C LEU A 132 -16.36 -13.28 25.31
N GLU A 133 -16.69 -12.80 24.11
CA GLU A 133 -17.10 -13.68 23.03
C GLU A 133 -15.94 -14.60 22.60
N SER A 134 -16.27 -15.80 22.13
CA SER A 134 -15.23 -16.77 21.71
C SER A 134 -14.27 -16.24 20.64
N ARG A 135 -14.73 -15.31 19.78
CA ARG A 135 -13.87 -14.64 18.80
C ARG A 135 -12.92 -13.65 19.44
N GLU A 136 -13.36 -12.92 20.45
CA GLU A 136 -12.51 -11.97 21.19
C GLU A 136 -11.43 -12.72 21.98
N VAL A 137 -11.79 -13.84 22.62
CA VAL A 137 -10.84 -14.75 23.28
C VAL A 137 -9.80 -15.27 22.29
N LEU A 138 -10.21 -15.64 21.07
CA LEU A 138 -9.28 -16.08 20.02
C LEU A 138 -8.26 -14.98 19.70
N LEU A 139 -8.69 -13.73 19.53
CA LEU A 139 -7.81 -12.61 19.19
C LEU A 139 -6.75 -12.36 20.28
N LEU A 140 -7.17 -12.34 21.55
CA LEU A 140 -6.24 -12.17 22.67
C LEU A 140 -5.25 -13.32 22.80
N LYS A 141 -5.71 -14.57 22.60
CA LYS A 141 -4.83 -15.74 22.58
C LYS A 141 -3.85 -15.72 21.41
N CYS A 142 -4.26 -15.26 20.23
CA CYS A 142 -3.37 -15.06 19.08
C CYS A 142 -2.30 -13.99 19.37
N LEU A 143 -2.66 -12.89 20.03
CA LEU A 143 -1.73 -11.84 20.45
C LEU A 143 -0.64 -12.40 21.38
N VAL A 144 -1.04 -13.14 22.42
CA VAL A 144 -0.10 -13.77 23.36
C VAL A 144 0.72 -14.86 22.68
N ALA A 145 0.11 -15.70 21.84
CA ALA A 145 0.83 -16.70 21.05
C ALA A 145 1.88 -16.05 20.13
N ALA A 146 1.59 -14.86 19.58
CA ALA A 146 2.52 -14.04 18.79
C ALA A 146 3.65 -13.39 19.62
N GLY A 147 3.68 -13.61 20.95
CA GLY A 147 4.68 -13.02 21.84
C GLY A 147 4.44 -11.53 22.09
N GLN A 148 3.20 -11.07 22.07
CA GLN A 148 2.84 -9.65 22.24
C GLN A 148 2.04 -9.42 23.53
N GLU A 149 2.24 -10.27 24.53
CA GLU A 149 1.60 -10.18 25.86
C GLU A 149 1.81 -8.84 26.56
N HIS A 150 2.94 -8.16 26.30
CA HIS A 150 3.26 -6.84 26.87
C HIS A 150 2.24 -5.77 26.45
N VAL A 151 1.58 -5.92 25.29
CA VAL A 151 0.49 -5.04 24.86
C VAL A 151 -0.67 -5.04 25.86
N LEU A 152 -0.86 -6.17 26.54
CA LEU A 152 -1.88 -6.26 27.57
C LEU A 152 -1.43 -5.50 28.82
N GLY A 153 -0.15 -5.31 29.12
CA GLY A 153 0.33 -4.45 30.22
C GLY A 153 1.30 -5.12 31.19
N ASP A 154 2.31 -5.81 30.65
CA ASP A 154 3.27 -6.60 31.43
C ASP A 154 4.52 -5.79 31.85
N GLU A 155 4.77 -4.62 31.24
CA GLU A 155 5.98 -3.81 31.49
C GLU A 155 5.76 -2.70 32.51
N LEU A 156 5.77 -3.06 33.80
CA LEU A 156 6.22 -2.19 34.88
C LEU A 156 7.12 -2.99 35.82
N ASP A 157 8.23 -3.46 35.28
CA ASP A 157 9.47 -3.69 36.01
C ASP A 157 10.53 -3.95 34.94
N TRP A 158 11.52 -3.07 34.81
CA TRP A 158 12.90 -3.32 34.38
C TRP A 158 13.60 -2.01 34.02
N SER A 159 14.10 -1.30 35.04
CA SER A 159 15.42 -0.63 35.04
C SER A 159 15.60 0.21 36.31
N GLY A 160 16.36 -0.32 37.27
CA GLY A 160 16.66 0.39 38.52
C GLY A 160 17.50 -0.42 39.50
N GLY A 161 18.61 -1.00 39.04
CA GLY A 161 19.62 -1.53 39.96
C GLY A 161 20.42 -0.39 40.59
N ILE A 162 20.46 -0.33 41.93
CA ILE A 162 21.68 -0.29 42.78
C ILE A 162 21.29 0.05 44.24
N HIS A 163 21.64 -0.88 45.14
CA HIS A 163 21.88 -0.78 46.59
C HIS A 163 21.01 0.15 47.47
N HIS A 164 20.21 -0.42 48.38
CA HIS A 164 20.41 -0.27 49.83
C HIS A 164 19.66 -1.34 50.64
N GLU A 165 20.17 -1.57 51.84
CA GLU A 165 20.07 -2.74 52.70
C GLU A 165 18.70 -2.98 53.36
N HIS A 166 18.54 -4.24 53.78
CA HIS A 166 17.59 -4.80 54.75
C HIS A 166 16.86 -3.79 55.66
N HIS A 167 15.52 -3.86 55.67
CA HIS A 167 14.74 -4.05 56.90
C HIS A 167 13.30 -4.53 56.60
N HIS A 168 12.86 -5.49 57.41
CA HIS A 168 11.56 -6.17 57.40
C HIS A 168 10.32 -5.26 57.39
N ARG A 169 9.30 -5.59 56.56
CA ARG A 169 7.95 -6.06 56.98
C ARG A 169 6.96 -6.09 55.81
N ASN A 170 6.19 -7.18 55.75
CA ASN A 170 4.94 -7.40 55.02
C ASN A 170 4.97 -7.22 53.50
N GLY A 171 5.01 -8.37 52.82
CA GLY A 171 4.81 -8.50 51.39
C GLY A 171 3.44 -7.99 50.96
N VAL A 172 3.46 -6.90 50.22
CA VAL A 172 2.44 -6.57 49.22
C VAL A 172 3.09 -6.94 47.90
N GLY A 173 2.68 -8.08 47.35
CA GLY A 173 3.09 -8.48 46.01
C GLY A 173 2.61 -7.42 45.03
N GLY A 174 3.53 -6.79 44.30
CA GLY A 174 3.22 -5.97 43.14
C GLY A 174 2.56 -6.84 42.08
N GLY A 175 1.23 -6.88 42.09
CA GLY A 175 0.44 -7.37 40.96
C GLY A 175 0.46 -6.31 39.87
N SER A 176 0.63 -6.72 38.61
CA SER A 176 0.64 -5.78 37.48
C SER A 176 -0.65 -4.96 37.49
N ALA A 177 -0.57 -3.65 37.22
CA ALA A 177 -1.73 -2.76 37.19
C ALA A 177 -2.80 -3.24 36.21
N LEU A 178 -2.41 -3.98 35.16
CA LEU A 178 -3.34 -4.68 34.27
C LEU A 178 -4.12 -5.78 35.00
N ARG A 179 -3.49 -6.54 35.88
CA ARG A 179 -4.15 -7.58 36.68
C ARG A 179 -5.26 -6.96 37.53
N GLU A 180 -5.01 -5.82 38.16
CA GLU A 180 -6.03 -5.05 38.89
C GLU A 180 -7.09 -4.40 37.98
N ALA A 181 -6.72 -3.93 36.78
CA ALA A 181 -7.64 -3.43 35.76
C ALA A 181 -8.56 -4.56 35.23
N LEU A 182 -8.01 -5.72 34.87
CA LEU A 182 -8.75 -6.92 34.47
C LEU A 182 -9.67 -7.43 35.59
N TYR A 183 -9.25 -7.35 36.86
CA TYR A 183 -10.12 -7.64 38.02
C TYR A 183 -11.24 -6.60 38.18
N SER A 184 -10.96 -5.31 37.95
CA SER A 184 -11.98 -4.24 37.98
C SER A 184 -13.00 -4.42 36.86
N LEU A 185 -12.57 -4.83 35.66
CA LEU A 185 -13.43 -5.13 34.51
C LEU A 185 -14.29 -6.38 34.76
N ALA A 186 -13.72 -7.46 35.32
CA ALA A 186 -14.48 -8.66 35.70
C ALA A 186 -15.52 -8.37 36.81
N GLY A 187 -15.19 -7.49 37.77
CA GLY A 187 -16.11 -7.02 38.81
C GLY A 187 -17.27 -6.15 38.30
N LEU A 188 -17.04 -5.40 37.21
CA LEU A 188 -18.06 -4.59 36.53
C LEU A 188 -19.03 -5.46 35.72
N VAL A 189 -18.54 -6.48 35.01
CA VAL A 189 -19.39 -7.42 34.27
C VAL A 189 -20.26 -8.27 35.20
N GLY A 190 -19.71 -8.71 36.34
CA GLY A 190 -20.48 -9.45 37.36
C GLY A 190 -21.63 -8.64 37.98
N LYS A 191 -21.47 -7.32 38.13
CA LYS A 191 -22.50 -6.43 38.70
C LYS A 191 -23.69 -6.16 37.76
N TRP A 192 -23.55 -6.37 36.46
CA TRP A 192 -24.66 -6.18 35.51
C TRP A 192 -25.67 -7.34 35.48
N SER A 193 -25.35 -8.46 36.13
CA SER A 193 -26.30 -9.58 36.28
C SER A 193 -27.22 -9.47 37.49
N SER A 194 -27.06 -8.46 38.35
CA SER A 194 -27.86 -8.32 39.58
C SER A 194 -28.00 -6.85 40.02
N GLU A 195 -29.11 -6.22 39.60
CA GLU A 195 -29.73 -4.99 40.13
C GLU A 195 -28.90 -3.69 40.23
N GLY A 196 -29.61 -2.57 40.08
CA GLY A 196 -29.04 -1.26 39.77
C GLY A 196 -28.37 -0.49 40.92
N VAL A 197 -27.77 0.63 40.48
CA VAL A 197 -27.33 1.84 41.21
C VAL A 197 -25.82 2.01 41.41
N VAL A 198 -25.31 2.99 40.63
CA VAL A 198 -24.35 4.09 40.91
C VAL A 198 -22.96 3.78 41.47
N GLY A 199 -21.95 4.25 40.71
CA GLY A 199 -20.67 4.73 41.25
C GLY A 199 -19.43 4.15 40.56
N GLY A 200 -18.83 4.91 39.63
CA GLY A 200 -17.47 4.64 39.14
C GLY A 200 -17.20 5.14 37.72
N GLU A 201 -16.79 6.40 37.57
CA GLU A 201 -16.36 7.00 36.29
C GLU A 201 -15.05 6.39 35.74
N THR A 202 -14.29 5.63 36.54
CA THR A 202 -13.02 5.01 36.15
C THR A 202 -13.15 3.71 35.33
N GLY A 203 -14.29 3.02 35.39
CA GLY A 203 -14.48 1.72 34.71
C GLY A 203 -14.87 1.80 33.22
N SER A 204 -15.34 2.95 32.74
CA SER A 204 -15.78 3.11 31.34
C SER A 204 -14.60 3.12 30.37
N GLY A 205 -13.50 3.81 30.74
CA GLY A 205 -12.36 4.02 29.85
C GLY A 205 -11.56 2.77 29.52
N GLU A 206 -11.37 1.86 30.48
CA GLU A 206 -10.61 0.63 30.24
C GLU A 206 -11.38 -0.37 29.36
N MET A 207 -12.71 -0.47 29.52
CA MET A 207 -13.55 -1.27 28.62
C MET A 207 -13.51 -0.71 27.19
N GLU A 208 -13.52 0.61 27.03
CA GLU A 208 -13.39 1.26 25.72
C GLU A 208 -12.02 0.99 25.08
N LEU A 209 -10.95 0.99 25.86
CA LEU A 209 -9.61 0.61 25.39
C LEU A 209 -9.54 -0.85 24.98
N LEU A 210 -10.10 -1.77 25.77
CA LEU A 210 -10.17 -3.19 25.43
C LEU A 210 -10.97 -3.41 24.14
N ARG A 211 -12.13 -2.76 23.98
CA ARG A 211 -12.92 -2.83 22.74
C ARG A 211 -12.15 -2.28 21.55
N SER A 212 -11.40 -1.19 21.73
CA SER A 212 -10.55 -0.60 20.70
C SER A 212 -9.43 -1.55 20.30
N LEU A 213 -8.77 -2.20 21.27
CA LEU A 213 -7.79 -3.26 21.02
C LEU A 213 -8.40 -4.44 20.26
N LEU A 214 -9.55 -4.96 20.71
CA LEU A 214 -10.22 -6.08 20.07
C LEU A 214 -10.62 -5.77 18.63
N LYS A 215 -11.07 -4.54 18.35
CA LYS A 215 -11.31 -4.06 16.99
C LYS A 215 -10.01 -4.07 16.17
N PHE A 216 -8.93 -3.47 16.69
CA PHE A 216 -7.62 -3.42 16.04
C PHE A 216 -7.07 -4.83 15.72
N LEU A 217 -7.15 -5.76 16.68
CA LEU A 217 -6.75 -7.16 16.48
C LEU A 217 -7.66 -7.86 15.46
N GLY A 218 -8.96 -7.60 15.51
CA GLY A 218 -9.94 -8.15 14.58
C GLY A 218 -9.66 -7.73 13.14
N ASP A 219 -9.31 -6.46 12.93
CA ASP A 219 -8.96 -5.90 11.62
C ASP A 219 -7.68 -6.56 11.06
N ILE A 220 -6.67 -6.80 11.90
CA ILE A 220 -5.43 -7.49 11.51
C ILE A 220 -5.72 -8.96 11.18
N GLU A 221 -6.47 -9.66 12.04
CA GLU A 221 -6.79 -11.08 11.85
C GLU A 221 -7.56 -11.31 10.55
N GLU A 222 -8.51 -10.43 10.23
CA GLU A 222 -9.30 -10.51 9.00
C GLU A 222 -8.48 -10.11 7.77
N PHE A 223 -7.76 -8.98 7.84
CA PHE A 223 -7.02 -8.49 6.68
C PHE A 223 -5.82 -9.38 6.31
N TYR A 224 -5.11 -9.93 7.29
CA TYR A 224 -3.97 -10.83 7.05
C TYR A 224 -4.34 -12.33 7.06
N ASP A 225 -5.63 -12.68 6.95
CA ASP A 225 -6.11 -14.07 6.88
C ASP A 225 -5.34 -14.92 5.84
N CYS A 226 -5.00 -14.30 4.70
CA CYS A 226 -4.25 -14.91 3.59
C CYS A 226 -2.86 -15.42 3.99
N ILE A 227 -2.23 -14.83 5.01
CA ILE A 227 -0.94 -15.26 5.56
C ILE A 227 -1.04 -15.92 6.94
N GLY A 228 -2.24 -15.97 7.52
CA GLY A 228 -2.54 -16.60 8.81
C GLY A 228 -2.86 -15.63 9.95
N GLY A 229 -3.44 -14.46 9.63
CA GLY A 229 -3.91 -13.49 10.61
C GLY A 229 -2.77 -12.89 11.44
N ILE A 230 -3.02 -12.64 12.73
CA ILE A 230 -2.06 -12.06 13.67
C ILE A 230 -0.76 -12.90 13.74
N ILE A 231 -0.88 -14.23 13.77
CA ILE A 231 0.28 -15.14 13.79
C ILE A 231 1.07 -15.03 12.48
N GLY A 232 0.35 -15.00 11.34
CA GLY A 232 0.95 -14.83 10.02
C GLY A 232 1.71 -13.50 9.87
N TYR A 233 1.12 -12.41 10.38
CA TYR A 233 1.74 -11.10 10.44
C TYR A 233 3.06 -11.15 11.22
N GLN A 234 3.06 -11.72 12.42
CA GLN A 234 4.26 -11.79 13.24
C GLN A 234 5.36 -12.64 12.61
N ILE A 235 5.02 -13.78 11.99
CA ILE A 235 5.99 -14.60 11.24
C ILE A 235 6.68 -13.75 10.17
N MET A 236 5.91 -13.03 9.36
CA MET A 236 6.45 -12.20 8.27
C MET A 236 7.35 -11.08 8.79
N VAL A 237 6.97 -10.43 9.90
CA VAL A 237 7.82 -9.44 10.59
C VAL A 237 9.16 -10.05 10.97
N LEU A 238 9.16 -11.19 11.66
CA LEU A 238 10.39 -11.82 12.15
C LEU A 238 11.28 -12.33 11.01
N GLU A 239 10.70 -12.83 9.93
CA GLU A 239 11.42 -13.23 8.70
C GLU A 239 12.11 -12.04 8.03
N LEU A 240 11.42 -10.89 7.94
CA LEU A 240 11.98 -9.66 7.36
C LEU A 240 13.04 -9.03 8.28
N LEU A 241 12.83 -9.05 9.61
CA LEU A 241 13.84 -8.63 10.59
C LEU A 241 15.12 -9.48 10.47
N SER A 242 14.97 -10.80 10.37
CA SER A 242 16.10 -11.73 10.16
C SER A 242 16.89 -11.36 8.91
N THR A 243 16.19 -11.16 7.79
CA THR A 243 16.81 -10.85 6.50
C THR A 243 17.46 -9.47 6.49
N SER A 244 16.92 -8.50 7.24
CA SER A 244 17.45 -7.13 7.32
C SER A 244 18.77 -7.03 8.10
N LYS A 245 19.00 -7.94 9.06
CA LYS A 245 20.26 -8.05 9.82
C LYS A 245 21.39 -8.65 8.95
N ASP A 246 21.03 -9.44 7.92
CA ASP A 246 21.92 -10.05 6.94
C ASP A 246 22.28 -9.13 5.76
N ARG A 247 22.65 -7.86 6.03
CA ARG A 247 22.91 -6.78 5.04
C ARG A 247 23.92 -7.08 3.92
N MET A 248 24.58 -8.24 3.91
CA MET A 248 25.56 -8.63 2.89
C MET A 248 25.07 -9.66 1.86
N HIS A 249 23.83 -10.14 1.95
CA HIS A 249 23.38 -11.20 1.05
C HIS A 249 22.75 -10.66 -0.24
N ARG A 250 23.53 -10.76 -1.33
CA ARG A 250 22.96 -10.99 -2.68
C ARG A 250 21.97 -12.16 -2.58
N PRO A 251 20.89 -12.18 -3.39
CA PRO A 251 20.03 -13.35 -3.50
C PRO A 251 20.91 -14.59 -3.68
N SER A 252 20.62 -15.64 -2.90
CA SER A 252 21.36 -16.90 -2.83
C SER A 252 21.99 -17.28 -4.17
N LYS A 253 23.30 -17.59 -4.18
CA LYS A 253 24.08 -18.00 -5.37
C LYS A 253 23.45 -19.13 -6.19
N ASP A 254 22.42 -19.80 -5.67
CA ASP A 254 21.70 -20.91 -6.30
C ASP A 254 20.56 -20.49 -7.25
N LYS A 255 20.25 -19.19 -7.40
CA LYS A 255 19.16 -18.74 -8.29
C LYS A 255 19.66 -17.71 -9.30
N PHE A 256 19.61 -18.08 -10.58
CA PHE A 256 19.88 -17.16 -11.68
C PHE A 256 18.77 -16.10 -11.70
N VAL A 257 19.13 -14.83 -11.46
CA VAL A 257 18.26 -13.66 -11.59
C VAL A 257 19.07 -12.57 -12.28
N ASP A 258 18.56 -12.05 -13.39
CA ASP A 258 19.19 -10.99 -14.18
C ASP A 258 18.19 -9.84 -14.39
N PHE A 259 18.71 -8.61 -14.50
CA PHE A 259 17.90 -7.39 -14.56
C PHE A 259 18.16 -6.64 -15.86
N HIS A 260 17.12 -6.54 -16.68
CA HIS A 260 17.16 -5.91 -17.99
C HIS A 260 16.35 -4.61 -17.99
N VAL A 261 16.75 -3.64 -18.83
CA VAL A 261 15.92 -2.46 -19.07
C VAL A 261 14.71 -2.90 -19.88
N PRO A 262 13.48 -2.65 -19.41
CA PRO A 262 12.30 -2.99 -20.18
C PRO A 262 12.21 -2.11 -21.43
N ASP A 263 11.83 -2.70 -22.56
CA ASP A 263 11.49 -1.94 -23.77
C ASP A 263 10.08 -1.36 -23.61
N GLY A 264 10.02 -0.03 -23.62
CA GLY A 264 8.80 0.73 -23.40
C GLY A 264 8.52 1.61 -24.60
N LEU A 265 7.25 1.78 -24.93
CA LEU A 265 6.86 2.70 -25.99
C LEU A 265 7.16 4.15 -25.57
N ASN A 266 8.06 4.81 -26.29
CA ASN A 266 8.30 6.23 -26.13
C ASN A 266 7.26 7.05 -26.92
N LEU A 267 6.25 7.57 -26.22
CA LEU A 267 5.18 8.38 -26.82
C LEU A 267 5.67 9.71 -27.45
N LEU A 268 6.90 10.14 -27.17
CA LEU A 268 7.49 11.34 -27.77
C LEU A 268 8.08 11.08 -29.17
N GLU A 269 8.43 9.83 -29.48
CA GLU A 269 9.04 9.48 -30.77
C GLU A 269 7.99 9.32 -31.87
N ASP A 270 6.81 8.80 -31.53
CA ASP A 270 5.69 8.62 -32.45
C ASP A 270 4.44 9.34 -31.94
N THR A 271 4.34 10.63 -32.28
CA THR A 271 3.21 11.48 -31.86
C THR A 271 1.87 11.08 -32.49
N GLU A 272 1.89 10.43 -33.66
CA GLU A 272 0.68 9.96 -34.34
C GLU A 272 0.13 8.75 -33.59
N TYR A 273 1.01 7.77 -33.31
CA TYR A 273 0.63 6.63 -32.49
C TYR A 273 0.20 7.06 -31.09
N ALA A 274 0.90 8.00 -30.44
CA ALA A 274 0.51 8.49 -29.12
C ALA A 274 -0.90 9.09 -29.11
N SER A 275 -1.23 9.88 -30.14
CA SER A 275 -2.58 10.44 -30.34
C SER A 275 -3.62 9.35 -30.58
N GLN A 276 -3.28 8.35 -31.41
CA GLN A 276 -4.16 7.23 -31.70
C GLN A 276 -4.41 6.34 -30.46
N ALA A 277 -3.37 6.08 -29.67
CA ALA A 277 -3.45 5.36 -28.42
C ALA A 277 -4.31 6.11 -27.39
N ALA A 278 -4.15 7.42 -27.28
CA ALA A 278 -4.99 8.25 -26.44
C ALA A 278 -6.45 8.24 -26.90
N LEU A 279 -6.72 8.24 -28.20
CA LEU A 279 -8.07 8.11 -28.74
C LEU A 279 -8.70 6.77 -28.36
N TRP A 280 -7.96 5.65 -28.40
CA TRP A 280 -8.43 4.36 -27.90
C TRP A 280 -8.76 4.43 -26.40
N GLY A 281 -7.98 5.17 -25.61
CA GLY A 281 -8.25 5.38 -24.18
C GLY A 281 -9.54 6.17 -23.94
N ILE A 282 -9.76 7.23 -24.71
CA ILE A 282 -10.99 8.04 -24.62
C ILE A 282 -12.19 7.21 -25.05
N GLU A 283 -12.13 6.50 -26.18
CA GLU A 283 -13.17 5.56 -26.64
C GLU A 283 -13.46 4.49 -25.57
N GLY A 284 -12.40 3.97 -24.96
CA GLY A 284 -12.47 2.95 -23.93
C GLY A 284 -13.00 3.40 -22.57
N LEU A 285 -13.32 4.67 -22.34
CA LEU A 285 -13.82 5.16 -21.04
C LEU A 285 -15.08 4.43 -20.55
N THR A 286 -15.91 3.93 -21.47
CA THR A 286 -17.09 3.10 -21.14
C THR A 286 -16.72 1.73 -20.57
N GLU A 287 -15.48 1.29 -20.74
CA GLU A 287 -14.97 0.02 -20.24
C GLU A 287 -13.96 0.20 -19.09
N LEU A 288 -13.66 1.44 -18.71
CA LEU A 288 -12.72 1.78 -17.64
C LEU A 288 -13.42 2.10 -16.32
N GLY A 289 -12.73 1.78 -15.23
CA GLY A 289 -12.92 2.35 -13.91
C GLY A 289 -11.71 3.17 -13.47
N GLU A 290 -11.82 3.79 -12.30
CA GLU A 290 -10.71 4.53 -11.67
C GLU A 290 -10.50 3.99 -10.25
N ILE A 291 -9.25 3.75 -9.87
CA ILE A 291 -8.89 3.28 -8.54
C ILE A 291 -7.85 4.23 -7.94
N TYR A 292 -8.20 4.86 -6.81
CA TYR A 292 -7.36 5.87 -6.17
C TYR A 292 -6.92 5.45 -4.76
N PRO A 293 -5.63 5.13 -4.54
CA PRO A 293 -5.06 5.03 -3.19
C PRO A 293 -4.86 6.42 -2.57
N ILE A 294 -5.75 6.80 -1.66
CA ILE A 294 -5.80 8.10 -0.96
C ILE A 294 -5.72 7.90 0.57
N GLY A 295 -4.85 7.01 1.04
CA GLY A 295 -4.64 6.76 2.48
C GLY A 295 -3.49 7.56 3.12
N GLY A 296 -2.97 8.60 2.45
CA GLY A 296 -1.77 9.32 2.87
C GLY A 296 -2.05 10.58 3.70
N ALA A 297 -1.22 10.82 4.72
CA ALA A 297 -1.20 12.08 5.48
C ALA A 297 -0.32 13.14 4.80
N GLY A 298 -0.63 14.41 5.05
CA GLY A 298 0.07 15.59 4.55
C GLY A 298 1.25 16.04 5.43
N ASP A 299 1.69 15.22 6.39
CA ASP A 299 2.72 15.56 7.39
C ASP A 299 3.98 16.19 6.76
N ARG A 300 4.51 15.56 5.71
CA ARG A 300 5.75 16.01 5.04
C ARG A 300 5.60 17.34 4.30
N LEU A 301 4.36 17.73 4.01
CA LEU A 301 4.03 18.99 3.35
C LEU A 301 3.70 20.08 4.39
N GLY A 302 3.71 19.75 5.69
CA GLY A 302 3.28 20.67 6.74
C GLY A 302 1.80 21.02 6.64
N LEU A 303 0.98 20.16 6.02
CA LEU A 303 -0.45 20.41 5.87
C LEU A 303 -1.17 20.09 7.19
N VAL A 304 -1.55 21.13 7.90
CA VAL A 304 -2.23 21.05 9.20
C VAL A 304 -3.53 21.83 9.18
N ASP A 305 -4.46 21.44 10.05
CA ASP A 305 -5.66 22.18 10.37
C ASP A 305 -5.27 23.45 11.14
N SER A 306 -5.84 24.60 10.76
CA SER A 306 -5.50 25.89 11.37
C SER A 306 -6.01 26.05 12.79
N ASP A 307 -7.08 25.33 13.15
CA ASP A 307 -7.78 25.48 14.41
C ASP A 307 -7.25 24.47 15.44
N THR A 308 -7.00 23.23 15.01
CA THR A 308 -6.52 22.16 15.89
C THR A 308 -5.00 21.95 15.84
N GLY A 309 -4.33 22.40 14.77
CA GLY A 309 -2.91 22.10 14.52
C GLY A 309 -2.64 20.66 14.11
N GLU A 310 -3.68 19.83 13.95
CA GLU A 310 -3.52 18.43 13.57
C GLU A 310 -3.19 18.31 12.08
N SER A 311 -2.33 17.34 11.74
CA SER A 311 -2.04 17.05 10.33
C SER A 311 -3.26 16.55 9.57
N LEU A 312 -3.42 17.04 8.33
CA LEU A 312 -4.54 16.71 7.45
C LEU A 312 -4.13 15.72 6.36
N PRO A 313 -5.10 15.02 5.74
CA PRO A 313 -4.84 14.19 4.57
C PRO A 313 -4.25 14.96 3.40
N ALA A 314 -3.29 14.37 2.67
CA ALA A 314 -2.65 15.01 1.53
C ALA A 314 -3.65 15.41 0.42
N ALA A 315 -4.77 14.70 0.32
CA ALA A 315 -5.83 14.98 -0.64
C ALA A 315 -6.49 16.36 -0.47
N LEU A 316 -6.37 16.96 0.73
CA LEU A 316 -6.90 18.29 1.04
C LEU A 316 -5.97 19.42 0.58
N LEU A 317 -4.73 19.10 0.19
CA LEU A 317 -3.75 20.10 -0.20
C LEU A 317 -4.34 21.00 -1.32
N PRO A 318 -4.34 22.33 -1.14
CA PRO A 318 -4.81 23.23 -2.17
C PRO A 318 -3.85 23.28 -3.36
N TYR A 319 -4.39 23.07 -4.57
CA TYR A 319 -3.71 23.27 -5.83
C TYR A 319 -4.63 24.01 -6.80
N CYS A 320 -4.18 25.16 -7.30
CA CYS A 320 -4.98 26.03 -8.18
C CYS A 320 -6.38 26.37 -7.61
N GLY A 321 -6.44 26.61 -6.29
CA GLY A 321 -7.66 27.02 -5.58
C GLY A 321 -8.64 25.88 -5.21
N ARG A 322 -8.24 24.62 -5.39
CA ARG A 322 -9.06 23.43 -5.10
C ARG A 322 -8.26 22.36 -4.36
N SER A 323 -8.93 21.42 -3.70
CA SER A 323 -8.22 20.26 -3.15
C SER A 323 -7.68 19.35 -4.26
N LEU A 324 -6.62 18.58 -3.98
CA LEU A 324 -6.12 17.60 -4.93
C LEU A 324 -7.18 16.56 -5.33
N LEU A 325 -8.04 16.15 -4.38
CA LEU A 325 -9.16 15.25 -4.69
C LEU A 325 -10.14 15.86 -5.70
N GLU A 326 -10.51 17.14 -5.51
CA GLU A 326 -11.38 17.82 -6.48
C GLU A 326 -10.69 17.92 -7.85
N GLY A 327 -9.40 18.25 -7.90
CA GLY A 327 -8.62 18.25 -9.13
C GLY A 327 -8.66 16.89 -9.86
N LEU A 328 -8.49 15.80 -9.11
CA LEU A 328 -8.50 14.43 -9.62
C LEU A 328 -9.84 14.05 -10.28
N ILE A 329 -10.97 14.39 -9.64
CA ILE A 329 -12.30 14.10 -10.17
C ILE A 329 -12.66 15.00 -11.35
N ARG A 330 -12.24 16.28 -11.32
CA ARG A 330 -12.45 17.21 -12.43
C ARG A 330 -11.70 16.80 -13.69
N ASP A 331 -10.49 16.27 -13.55
CA ASP A 331 -9.75 15.68 -14.65
C ASP A 331 -10.52 14.51 -15.29
N LEU A 332 -11.08 13.61 -14.48
CA LEU A 332 -11.93 12.54 -14.98
C LEU A 332 -13.17 13.07 -15.73
N GLN A 333 -13.86 14.06 -15.17
CA GLN A 333 -15.01 14.70 -15.84
C GLN A 333 -14.63 15.36 -17.17
N ALA A 334 -13.43 15.93 -17.28
CA ALA A 334 -12.95 16.50 -18.53
C ALA A 334 -12.76 15.42 -19.61
N ARG A 335 -12.25 14.24 -19.23
CA ARG A 335 -12.10 13.09 -20.14
C ARG A 335 -13.44 12.51 -20.59
N GLU A 336 -14.40 12.39 -19.68
CA GLU A 336 -15.78 11.97 -20.02
C GLU A 336 -16.47 12.98 -20.94
N PHE A 337 -16.27 14.27 -20.68
CA PHE A 337 -16.78 15.32 -21.54
C PHE A 337 -16.13 15.25 -22.94
N LEU A 338 -14.83 14.97 -23.02
CA LEU A 338 -14.14 14.78 -24.29
C LEU A 338 -14.69 13.56 -25.05
N HIS A 339 -14.92 12.43 -24.37
CA HIS A 339 -15.59 11.26 -24.96
C HIS A 339 -16.97 11.63 -25.53
N PHE A 340 -17.80 12.34 -24.76
CA PHE A 340 -19.09 12.82 -25.24
C PHE A 340 -18.95 13.70 -26.48
N LYS A 341 -17.95 14.59 -26.52
CA LYS A 341 -17.72 15.47 -27.68
C LYS A 341 -17.31 14.72 -28.93
N ILE A 342 -16.54 13.65 -28.80
CA ILE A 342 -16.04 12.86 -29.93
C ILE A 342 -17.08 11.84 -30.42
N PHE A 343 -17.75 11.15 -29.49
CA PHE A 343 -18.59 9.98 -29.80
C PHE A 343 -20.10 10.22 -29.63
N GLY A 344 -20.51 11.38 -29.10
CA GLY A 344 -21.91 11.74 -28.93
C GLY A 344 -22.64 11.05 -27.78
N ASN A 345 -21.97 10.16 -27.04
CA ASN A 345 -22.54 9.40 -25.92
C ASN A 345 -21.90 9.83 -24.60
N GLN A 346 -22.71 10.09 -23.58
CA GLN A 346 -22.20 10.37 -22.23
C GLN A 346 -21.87 9.06 -21.51
N CYS A 347 -20.81 9.08 -20.71
CA CYS A 347 -20.45 7.98 -19.81
C CYS A 347 -20.11 8.53 -18.43
N ILE A 348 -20.33 7.69 -17.40
CA ILE A 348 -19.88 7.96 -16.04
C ILE A 348 -18.94 6.83 -15.64
N THR A 349 -17.66 7.16 -15.52
CA THR A 349 -16.62 6.24 -15.08
C THR A 349 -16.72 6.06 -13.56
N PRO A 350 -16.92 4.83 -13.06
CA PRO A 350 -16.99 4.54 -11.64
C PRO A 350 -15.63 4.75 -10.96
N VAL A 351 -15.65 5.25 -9.73
CA VAL A 351 -14.44 5.60 -8.96
C VAL A 351 -14.40 4.81 -7.65
N ALA A 352 -13.34 4.05 -7.44
CA ALA A 352 -13.06 3.38 -6.18
C ALA A 352 -11.92 4.11 -5.46
N ILE A 353 -12.09 4.44 -4.18
CA ILE A 353 -11.12 5.21 -3.40
C ILE A 353 -10.75 4.41 -2.15
N MET A 354 -9.47 4.06 -2.04
CA MET A 354 -8.93 3.47 -0.81
C MET A 354 -8.50 4.59 0.15
N THR A 355 -9.04 4.60 1.36
CA THR A 355 -8.76 5.60 2.42
C THR A 355 -8.06 4.94 3.63
N SER A 356 -7.83 5.69 4.71
CA SER A 356 -7.41 5.16 6.01
C SER A 356 -8.08 5.91 7.17
N SER A 357 -8.04 5.36 8.38
CA SER A 357 -8.45 6.05 9.62
C SER A 357 -7.40 7.02 10.16
N VAL A 358 -6.15 6.92 9.70
CA VAL A 358 -5.09 7.85 10.13
C VAL A 358 -5.49 9.29 9.80
N LYS A 359 -5.45 10.15 10.82
CA LYS A 359 -5.80 11.58 10.72
C LYS A 359 -7.19 11.82 10.14
N ASN A 360 -8.17 10.99 10.54
CA ASN A 360 -9.57 11.06 10.10
C ASN A 360 -9.71 11.10 8.56
N ASN A 361 -8.79 10.42 7.86
CA ASN A 361 -8.70 10.53 6.41
C ASN A 361 -9.98 10.04 5.74
N HIS A 362 -10.57 8.92 6.16
CA HIS A 362 -11.83 8.44 5.60
C HIS A 362 -12.96 9.46 5.72
N GLU A 363 -13.11 10.06 6.90
CA GLU A 363 -14.14 11.06 7.20
C GLU A 363 -13.94 12.33 6.38
N HIS A 364 -12.71 12.83 6.28
CA HIS A 364 -12.40 14.01 5.47
C HIS A 364 -12.68 13.79 3.97
N ILE A 365 -12.29 12.63 3.43
CA ILE A 365 -12.55 12.30 2.02
C ILE A 365 -14.06 12.16 1.76
N THR A 366 -14.79 11.49 2.65
CA THR A 366 -16.25 11.34 2.58
C THR A 366 -16.93 12.69 2.63
N SER A 367 -16.54 13.56 3.56
CA SER A 367 -17.07 14.91 3.73
C SER A 367 -16.87 15.78 2.48
N ILE A 368 -15.72 15.68 1.80
CA ILE A 368 -15.50 16.38 0.52
C ILE A 368 -16.48 15.89 -0.54
N CYS A 369 -16.63 14.57 -0.68
CA CYS A 369 -17.55 13.98 -1.65
C CYS A 369 -18.99 14.43 -1.39
N GLU A 370 -19.48 14.34 -0.15
CA GLU A 370 -20.84 14.73 0.23
C GLU A 370 -21.08 16.23 0.06
N ARG A 371 -20.16 17.08 0.54
CA ARG A 371 -20.28 18.54 0.42
C ARG A 371 -20.34 19.01 -1.04
N LEU A 372 -19.67 18.31 -1.94
CA LEU A 372 -19.67 18.60 -3.37
C LEU A 372 -20.72 17.79 -4.15
N ASP A 373 -21.71 17.20 -3.46
CA ASP A 373 -22.79 16.39 -4.04
C ASP A 373 -22.26 15.28 -4.97
N TRP A 374 -21.24 14.57 -4.50
CA TRP A 374 -20.51 13.54 -5.24
C TRP A 374 -20.02 14.05 -6.60
N PHE A 375 -19.62 15.33 -6.64
CA PHE A 375 -19.18 16.07 -7.82
C PHE A 375 -20.23 16.10 -8.95
N GLY A 376 -21.52 15.97 -8.62
CA GLY A 376 -22.62 15.86 -9.57
C GLY A 376 -22.64 14.52 -10.34
N ARG A 377 -21.95 13.49 -9.84
CA ARG A 377 -21.84 12.17 -10.49
C ARG A 377 -22.74 11.13 -9.83
N GLY A 378 -23.36 11.42 -8.69
CA GLY A 378 -24.14 10.45 -7.90
C GLY A 378 -23.27 9.55 -7.01
N GLN A 379 -23.74 9.32 -5.78
CA GLN A 379 -23.03 8.52 -4.77
C GLN A 379 -22.77 7.09 -5.24
N GLU A 380 -23.68 6.51 -6.01
CA GLU A 380 -23.61 5.13 -6.47
C GLU A 380 -22.39 4.86 -7.37
N ASN A 381 -21.84 5.91 -8.00
CA ASN A 381 -20.66 5.85 -8.86
C ASN A 381 -19.34 5.94 -8.09
N PHE A 382 -19.40 5.99 -6.76
CA PHE A 382 -18.26 5.95 -5.88
C PHE A 382 -18.30 4.74 -4.94
N ARG A 383 -17.13 4.18 -4.66
CA ARG A 383 -16.92 3.24 -3.55
C ARG A 383 -15.70 3.63 -2.75
N LEU A 384 -15.92 4.05 -1.51
CA LEU A 384 -14.85 4.27 -0.55
C LEU A 384 -14.65 2.98 0.25
N PHE A 385 -13.40 2.60 0.46
CA PHE A 385 -13.05 1.42 1.24
C PHE A 385 -11.76 1.68 2.04
N GLU A 386 -11.79 1.38 3.32
CA GLU A 386 -10.76 1.81 4.26
C GLU A 386 -9.73 0.71 4.52
N GLN A 387 -8.44 1.05 4.42
CA GLN A 387 -7.36 0.13 4.80
C GLN A 387 -7.19 0.09 6.33
N PRO A 388 -6.88 -1.09 6.90
CA PRO A 388 -6.68 -1.19 8.34
C PRO A 388 -5.37 -0.54 8.78
N LEU A 389 -5.29 -0.22 10.06
CA LEU A 389 -4.03 0.07 10.73
C LEU A 389 -3.31 -1.24 11.05
N VAL A 390 -1.99 -1.20 10.96
CA VAL A 390 -1.12 -2.33 11.27
C VAL A 390 -0.13 -1.94 12.37
N PRO A 391 0.27 -2.89 13.23
CA PRO A 391 1.08 -2.59 14.39
C PRO A 391 2.50 -2.25 13.97
N ILE A 392 3.04 -1.21 14.58
CA ILE A 392 4.45 -0.88 14.47
C ILE A 392 5.24 -1.82 15.38
N VAL A 393 6.35 -2.33 14.88
CA VAL A 393 7.23 -3.27 15.56
C VAL A 393 8.61 -2.65 15.80
N ASN A 394 9.20 -2.97 16.95
CA ASN A 394 10.58 -2.64 17.28
C ASN A 394 11.55 -3.45 16.39
N ALA A 395 12.62 -2.79 15.92
CA ALA A 395 13.63 -3.40 15.06
C ALA A 395 14.52 -4.44 15.77
N GLU A 396 14.61 -4.39 17.09
CA GLU A 396 15.48 -5.26 17.89
C GLU A 396 14.91 -6.67 18.02
N ASP A 397 13.67 -6.76 18.52
CA ASP A 397 13.03 -7.98 18.99
C ASP A 397 11.69 -8.29 18.28
N GLY A 398 11.17 -7.37 17.47
CA GLY A 398 9.88 -7.53 16.80
C GLY A 398 8.66 -7.39 17.71
N LYS A 399 8.81 -6.84 18.93
CA LYS A 399 7.70 -6.50 19.82
C LYS A 399 6.93 -5.29 19.29
N TRP A 400 5.61 -5.29 19.48
CA TRP A 400 4.75 -4.19 19.05
C TRP A 400 4.99 -2.97 19.93
N LEU A 401 5.09 -1.79 19.32
CA LEU A 401 5.14 -0.54 20.07
C LEU A 401 3.75 -0.23 20.63
N ILE A 402 3.70 0.23 21.88
CA ILE A 402 2.47 0.65 22.54
C ILE A 402 2.63 2.08 23.04
N SER A 403 1.58 2.89 22.90
CA SER A 403 1.53 4.18 23.60
C SER A 403 1.22 3.96 25.07
N LYS A 404 0.28 3.06 25.37
CA LYS A 404 -0.09 2.60 26.70
C LYS A 404 -0.62 1.16 26.63
N SER A 405 -0.81 0.51 27.77
CA SER A 405 -1.49 -0.79 27.82
C SER A 405 -2.82 -0.74 27.04
N LEU A 406 -3.09 -1.81 26.30
CA LEU A 406 -4.22 -1.97 25.38
C LEU A 406 -4.24 -1.01 24.18
N PHE A 407 -3.18 -0.23 23.96
CA PHE A 407 -3.14 0.77 22.89
C PHE A 407 -1.89 0.66 22.02
N PRO A 408 -1.88 -0.28 21.05
CA PRO A 408 -0.81 -0.43 20.08
C PRO A 408 -0.68 0.80 19.20
N VAL A 409 0.57 1.13 18.83
CA VAL A 409 0.83 2.17 17.83
C VAL A 409 0.58 1.59 16.44
N GLY A 410 -0.44 2.11 15.76
CA GLY A 410 -0.84 1.67 14.42
C GLY A 410 -0.48 2.67 13.32
N LYS A 411 -0.06 2.16 12.15
CA LYS A 411 0.10 2.93 10.90
C LYS A 411 -0.49 2.18 9.72
N PRO A 412 -0.77 2.82 8.58
CA PRO A 412 -1.25 2.11 7.40
C PRO A 412 -0.20 1.14 6.85
N GLY A 413 -0.66 -0.02 6.37
CA GLY A 413 0.16 -1.12 5.85
C GLY A 413 0.68 -0.94 4.42
N GLY A 414 0.72 0.29 3.91
CA GLY A 414 1.15 0.60 2.55
C GLY A 414 0.04 0.45 1.49
N HIS A 415 0.24 1.08 0.34
CA HIS A 415 -0.80 1.17 -0.70
C HIS A 415 -1.04 -0.14 -1.48
N GLY A 416 -0.17 -1.15 -1.31
CA GLY A 416 -0.39 -2.49 -1.88
C GLY A 416 -1.59 -3.24 -1.29
N ALA A 417 -2.08 -2.79 -0.13
CA ALA A 417 -3.29 -3.34 0.50
C ALA A 417 -4.52 -3.26 -0.40
N ILE A 418 -4.50 -2.34 -1.37
CA ILE A 418 -5.60 -2.05 -2.27
C ILE A 418 -6.12 -3.28 -3.01
N TRP A 419 -5.27 -4.24 -3.37
CA TRP A 419 -5.67 -5.38 -4.19
C TRP A 419 -6.49 -6.41 -3.41
N LYS A 420 -5.97 -6.85 -2.26
CA LYS A 420 -6.72 -7.72 -1.35
C LYS A 420 -7.98 -7.03 -0.86
N LEU A 421 -7.86 -5.78 -0.43
CA LEU A 421 -8.98 -5.04 0.14
C LEU A 421 -10.10 -4.79 -0.89
N ALA A 422 -9.75 -4.45 -2.13
CA ALA A 422 -10.72 -4.33 -3.22
C ALA A 422 -11.45 -5.65 -3.49
N CYS A 423 -10.76 -6.79 -3.38
CA CYS A 423 -11.37 -8.11 -3.48
C CYS A 423 -12.34 -8.38 -2.31
N ASP A 424 -11.86 -8.24 -1.07
CA ASP A 424 -12.63 -8.54 0.14
C ASP A 424 -13.88 -7.65 0.27
N ARG A 425 -13.80 -6.40 -0.20
CA ARG A 425 -14.90 -5.43 -0.19
C ARG A 425 -15.78 -5.49 -1.44
N GLY A 426 -15.57 -6.44 -2.35
CA GLY A 426 -16.39 -6.63 -3.55
C GLY A 426 -16.28 -5.50 -4.58
N ILE A 427 -15.19 -4.73 -4.56
CA ILE A 427 -14.95 -3.59 -5.47
C ILE A 427 -14.79 -4.06 -6.92
N PHE A 428 -14.05 -5.15 -7.15
CA PHE A 428 -13.89 -5.71 -8.50
C PHE A 428 -15.21 -6.23 -9.06
N GLN A 429 -16.01 -6.90 -8.24
CA GLN A 429 -17.36 -7.34 -8.60
C GLN A 429 -18.27 -6.15 -8.95
N TRP A 430 -18.17 -5.05 -8.19
CA TRP A 430 -18.91 -3.82 -8.46
C TRP A 430 -18.52 -3.19 -9.80
N PHE A 431 -17.23 -3.15 -10.14
CA PHE A 431 -16.79 -2.71 -11.47
C PHE A 431 -17.32 -3.62 -12.59
N ARG A 432 -17.23 -4.94 -12.40
CA ARG A 432 -17.69 -5.94 -13.37
C ARG A 432 -19.20 -5.85 -13.64
N HIS A 433 -20.02 -5.66 -12.60
CA HIS A 433 -21.46 -5.44 -12.76
C HIS A 433 -21.80 -4.17 -13.55
N ARG A 434 -20.86 -3.22 -13.65
CA ARG A 434 -20.95 -2.00 -14.46
C ARG A 434 -20.29 -2.15 -15.84
N GLY A 435 -19.92 -3.37 -16.22
CA GLY A 435 -19.31 -3.67 -17.52
C GLY A 435 -17.89 -3.12 -17.69
N ARG A 436 -17.16 -2.85 -16.60
CA ARG A 436 -15.78 -2.38 -16.69
C ARG A 436 -14.82 -3.56 -16.82
N LYS A 437 -13.85 -3.44 -17.73
CA LYS A 437 -12.82 -4.44 -18.03
C LYS A 437 -11.46 -4.05 -17.45
N GLY A 438 -11.12 -2.76 -17.52
CA GLY A 438 -9.86 -2.23 -16.99
C GLY A 438 -10.08 -1.08 -16.01
N ALA A 439 -9.00 -0.65 -15.37
CA ALA A 439 -8.99 0.58 -14.59
C ALA A 439 -7.63 1.28 -14.67
N THR A 440 -7.66 2.61 -14.55
CA THR A 440 -6.46 3.39 -14.25
C THR A 440 -6.29 3.52 -12.75
N VAL A 441 -5.05 3.38 -12.30
CA VAL A 441 -4.67 3.45 -10.89
C VAL A 441 -3.58 4.50 -10.72
N ARG A 442 -3.81 5.50 -9.85
CA ARG A 442 -2.82 6.56 -9.59
C ARG A 442 -3.03 7.22 -8.23
N GLN A 443 -1.93 7.73 -7.66
CA GLN A 443 -1.96 8.49 -6.41
C GLN A 443 -2.46 9.93 -6.64
N VAL A 444 -3.06 10.53 -5.61
CA VAL A 444 -3.64 11.88 -5.67
C VAL A 444 -2.59 13.01 -5.80
N SER A 445 -1.34 12.74 -5.46
CA SER A 445 -0.26 13.74 -5.38
C SER A 445 0.36 14.10 -6.74
N ASN A 446 0.09 13.33 -7.80
CA ASN A 446 0.61 13.64 -9.13
C ASN A 446 -0.40 14.47 -9.92
N VAL A 447 -0.32 15.79 -9.78
CA VAL A 447 -1.23 16.76 -10.43
C VAL A 447 -1.05 16.85 -11.95
N VAL A 448 0.06 16.34 -12.49
CA VAL A 448 0.36 16.36 -13.93
C VAL A 448 0.03 15.03 -14.62
N ALA A 449 -0.44 14.02 -13.89
CA ALA A 449 -0.68 12.67 -14.39
C ALA A 449 -1.63 12.58 -15.60
N ALA A 450 -2.48 13.58 -15.83
CA ALA A 450 -3.42 13.61 -16.96
C ALA A 450 -3.40 14.95 -17.70
N THR A 451 -2.29 15.70 -17.61
CA THR A 451 -2.14 16.95 -18.36
C THR A 451 -1.66 16.72 -19.80
N ASP A 452 -1.27 15.50 -20.13
CA ASP A 452 -0.81 15.08 -21.45
C ASP A 452 -1.57 13.81 -21.93
N LEU A 453 -1.10 13.23 -23.03
CA LEU A 453 -1.69 12.03 -23.62
C LEU A 453 -1.38 10.73 -22.86
N THR A 454 -0.43 10.75 -21.91
CA THR A 454 0.19 9.55 -21.34
C THR A 454 -0.82 8.64 -20.65
N LEU A 455 -1.70 9.19 -19.80
CA LEU A 455 -2.69 8.38 -19.07
C LEU A 455 -3.69 7.70 -20.02
N MET A 456 -4.17 8.42 -21.04
CA MET A 456 -5.12 7.87 -22.00
C MET A 456 -4.47 6.92 -22.99
N ALA A 457 -3.24 7.19 -23.41
CA ALA A 457 -2.47 6.25 -24.22
C ALA A 457 -2.21 4.94 -23.45
N LEU A 458 -1.81 5.02 -22.18
CA LEU A 458 -1.61 3.85 -21.33
C LEU A 458 -2.89 3.00 -21.22
N ALA A 459 -4.03 3.63 -20.91
CA ALA A 459 -5.31 2.93 -20.79
C ALA A 459 -5.78 2.37 -22.13
N GLY A 460 -5.63 3.13 -23.21
CA GLY A 460 -6.01 2.74 -24.57
C GLY A 460 -5.21 1.54 -25.07
N ILE A 461 -3.88 1.54 -24.89
CA ILE A 461 -3.01 0.39 -25.19
C ILE A 461 -3.42 -0.82 -24.35
N GLY A 462 -3.67 -0.59 -23.05
CA GLY A 462 -4.10 -1.61 -22.11
C GLY A 462 -5.34 -2.38 -22.59
N LEU A 463 -6.40 -1.65 -22.92
CA LEU A 463 -7.64 -2.21 -23.43
C LEU A 463 -7.47 -2.80 -24.84
N ARG A 464 -6.88 -2.05 -25.76
CA ARG A 464 -6.79 -2.41 -27.18
C ARG A 464 -6.06 -3.74 -27.40
N TYR A 465 -5.01 -3.97 -26.61
CA TYR A 465 -4.17 -5.16 -26.72
C TYR A 465 -4.40 -6.17 -25.60
N ASN A 466 -5.47 -6.03 -24.81
CA ASN A 466 -5.81 -6.90 -23.68
C ASN A 466 -4.62 -7.15 -22.73
N LYS A 467 -3.88 -6.08 -22.39
CA LYS A 467 -2.78 -6.18 -21.43
C LYS A 467 -3.33 -6.43 -20.04
N LYS A 468 -2.60 -7.18 -19.21
CA LYS A 468 -2.99 -7.41 -17.80
C LYS A 468 -2.60 -6.23 -16.89
N LEU A 469 -1.50 -5.57 -17.24
CA LEU A 469 -0.89 -4.48 -16.47
C LEU A 469 -0.09 -3.59 -17.43
N GLY A 470 0.04 -2.31 -17.11
CA GLY A 470 0.97 -1.40 -17.75
C GLY A 470 1.38 -0.27 -16.81
N PHE A 471 2.59 0.28 -17.01
CA PHE A 471 3.14 1.38 -16.22
C PHE A 471 3.36 2.60 -17.10
N ALA A 472 2.96 3.79 -16.64
CA ALA A 472 3.58 5.00 -17.13
C ALA A 472 4.91 5.20 -16.41
N SER A 473 5.98 5.41 -17.17
CA SER A 473 7.32 5.61 -16.64
C SER A 473 7.95 6.86 -17.27
N CYS A 474 8.98 7.39 -16.62
CA CYS A 474 9.74 8.51 -17.16
C CYS A 474 11.24 8.27 -17.03
N GLU A 475 12.01 9.15 -17.66
CA GLU A 475 13.47 9.13 -17.52
C GLU A 475 13.88 9.42 -16.07
N ARG A 476 14.69 8.54 -15.49
CA ARG A 476 15.11 8.68 -14.09
C ARG A 476 16.14 9.80 -13.95
N ARG A 477 15.84 10.76 -13.07
CA ARG A 477 16.78 11.85 -12.75
C ARG A 477 17.78 11.44 -11.65
N PRO A 478 19.05 11.86 -11.75
CA PRO A 478 20.03 11.64 -10.67
C PRO A 478 19.55 12.18 -9.34
N GLY A 479 19.66 11.38 -8.27
CA GLY A 479 19.23 11.76 -6.92
C GLY A 479 17.72 11.75 -6.68
N ALA A 480 16.90 11.37 -7.66
CA ALA A 480 15.46 11.16 -7.44
C ALA A 480 15.21 9.91 -6.58
N THR A 481 14.30 10.02 -5.62
CA THR A 481 13.91 8.92 -4.71
C THR A 481 12.69 8.16 -5.23
N GLU A 482 12.70 7.84 -6.52
CA GLU A 482 11.63 7.09 -7.19
C GLU A 482 12.08 5.64 -7.40
N GLY A 483 11.16 4.68 -7.29
CA GLY A 483 11.42 3.31 -7.71
C GLY A 483 11.65 3.23 -9.23
N VAL A 484 12.19 2.11 -9.70
CA VAL A 484 12.40 1.86 -11.14
C VAL A 484 11.66 0.62 -11.61
N ASN A 485 11.17 0.68 -12.86
CA ASN A 485 10.62 -0.47 -13.54
C ASN A 485 11.74 -1.27 -14.22
N ILE A 486 11.76 -2.58 -13.98
CA ILE A 486 12.83 -3.49 -14.41
C ILE A 486 12.19 -4.73 -15.01
N LEU A 487 12.77 -5.25 -16.09
CA LEU A 487 12.45 -6.58 -16.59
C LEU A 487 13.32 -7.61 -15.86
N ILE A 488 12.68 -8.52 -15.12
CA ILE A 488 13.37 -9.63 -14.46
C ILE A 488 13.41 -10.81 -15.42
N GLU A 489 14.59 -11.43 -15.54
CA GLU A 489 14.77 -12.78 -16.05
C GLU A 489 15.22 -13.69 -14.89
N LYS A 490 14.47 -14.76 -14.59
CA LYS A 490 14.85 -15.70 -13.52
C LYS A 490 14.60 -17.15 -13.90
N GLN A 491 15.43 -18.04 -13.37
CA GLN A 491 15.16 -19.48 -13.41
C GLN A 491 14.40 -19.90 -12.15
N ASN A 492 13.25 -20.55 -12.34
CA ASN A 492 12.41 -21.06 -11.27
C ASN A 492 12.94 -22.40 -10.73
N PRO A 493 12.50 -22.83 -9.53
CA PRO A 493 12.91 -24.11 -8.94
C PRO A 493 12.55 -25.34 -9.78
N ASP A 494 11.53 -25.24 -10.63
CA ASP A 494 11.11 -26.27 -11.58
C ASP A 494 11.97 -26.32 -12.86
N GLY A 495 12.98 -25.44 -12.96
CA GLY A 495 13.88 -25.32 -14.11
C GLY A 495 13.36 -24.41 -15.23
N LEU A 496 12.11 -23.94 -15.15
CA LEU A 496 11.51 -23.03 -16.13
C LEU A 496 12.08 -21.61 -16.00
N TRP A 497 12.06 -20.87 -17.10
CA TRP A 497 12.50 -19.48 -17.15
C TRP A 497 11.30 -18.55 -17.11
N SER A 498 11.33 -17.56 -16.22
CA SER A 498 10.27 -16.56 -16.09
C SER A 498 10.77 -15.15 -16.38
N TYR A 499 9.96 -14.42 -17.11
CA TYR A 499 10.17 -13.03 -17.51
C TYR A 499 8.97 -12.19 -17.08
N GLY A 500 9.23 -11.01 -16.55
CA GLY A 500 8.17 -10.08 -16.21
C GLY A 500 8.70 -8.76 -15.69
N ILE A 501 7.90 -7.72 -15.88
CA ILE A 501 8.21 -6.40 -15.34
C ILE A 501 7.92 -6.40 -13.84
N THR A 502 8.81 -5.82 -13.06
CA THR A 502 8.59 -5.49 -11.65
C THR A 502 8.96 -4.03 -11.41
N CYS A 503 8.66 -3.55 -10.20
CA CYS A 503 9.23 -2.32 -9.68
C CYS A 503 10.15 -2.63 -8.49
N ILE A 504 11.34 -2.07 -8.50
CA ILE A 504 12.24 -2.05 -7.34
C ILE A 504 12.17 -0.67 -6.71
N GLU A 505 11.90 -0.61 -5.41
CA GLU A 505 11.86 0.64 -4.66
C GLU A 505 13.25 1.23 -4.43
N TYR A 506 13.34 2.56 -4.36
CA TYR A 506 14.62 3.26 -4.19
C TYR A 506 15.37 2.85 -2.92
N THR A 507 14.62 2.45 -1.87
CA THR A 507 15.19 1.97 -0.62
C THR A 507 15.95 0.65 -0.76
N GLU A 508 15.69 -0.11 -1.82
CA GLU A 508 16.29 -1.42 -2.10
C GLU A 508 17.35 -1.40 -3.21
N PHE A 509 17.66 -0.24 -3.79
CA PHE A 509 18.66 -0.14 -4.86
C PHE A 509 20.02 -0.71 -4.49
N GLU A 510 20.49 -0.45 -3.26
CA GLU A 510 21.76 -1.00 -2.77
C GLU A 510 21.73 -2.54 -2.71
N LYS A 511 20.62 -3.12 -2.25
CA LYS A 511 20.42 -4.58 -2.15
C LYS A 511 20.44 -5.24 -3.53
N TYR A 512 19.87 -4.59 -4.53
CA TYR A 512 19.77 -5.13 -5.90
C TYR A 512 20.86 -4.63 -6.84
N GLY A 513 21.78 -3.79 -6.38
CA GLY A 513 22.87 -3.24 -7.19
C GLY A 513 22.40 -2.31 -8.31
N ILE A 514 21.28 -1.60 -8.10
CA ILE A 514 20.74 -0.67 -9.09
C ILE A 514 21.62 0.59 -9.11
N PRO A 515 22.27 0.93 -10.24
CA PRO A 515 23.15 2.09 -10.30
C PRO A 515 22.38 3.41 -10.25
N GLU A 516 23.02 4.45 -9.74
CA GLU A 516 22.57 5.83 -9.97
C GLU A 516 22.84 6.20 -11.44
N PRO A 517 21.91 6.89 -12.11
CA PRO A 517 22.19 7.46 -13.43
C PRO A 517 23.30 8.51 -13.29
N THR A 518 24.42 8.33 -13.98
CA THR A 518 25.48 9.35 -14.04
C THR A 518 25.33 10.20 -15.29
N VAL A 519 25.53 11.51 -15.15
CA VAL A 519 25.59 12.43 -16.30
C VAL A 519 26.98 12.31 -16.93
N ILE A 520 27.25 11.20 -17.63
CA ILE A 520 28.48 11.07 -18.43
C ILE A 520 28.11 11.19 -19.90
N THR A 521 28.45 12.34 -20.48
CA THR A 521 28.44 12.58 -21.92
C THR A 521 29.21 11.47 -22.64
N GLY A 522 28.51 10.60 -23.37
CA GLY A 522 29.09 9.74 -24.40
C GLY A 522 29.20 8.24 -24.10
N SER A 523 28.78 7.75 -22.92
CA SER A 523 28.65 6.30 -22.69
C SER A 523 27.22 5.93 -22.30
N SER A 524 26.56 5.09 -23.09
CA SER A 524 25.23 4.55 -22.82
C SER A 524 25.26 3.69 -21.55
N GLN A 525 25.02 4.31 -20.39
CA GLN A 525 24.81 3.57 -19.17
C GLN A 525 23.35 3.09 -19.13
N ILE A 526 23.16 1.86 -18.66
CA ILE A 526 21.84 1.25 -18.47
C ILE A 526 21.06 2.10 -17.46
N SER A 527 20.05 2.83 -17.93
CA SER A 527 19.18 3.67 -17.10
C SER A 527 17.78 3.06 -17.06
N TYR A 528 17.44 2.43 -15.94
CA TYR A 528 16.10 1.90 -15.73
C TYR A 528 15.08 3.05 -15.61
N PRO A 529 13.91 2.94 -16.26
CA PRO A 529 12.91 4.00 -16.23
C PRO A 529 12.30 4.14 -14.84
N ALA A 530 12.11 5.39 -14.40
CA ALA A 530 11.50 5.69 -13.12
C ALA A 530 10.00 5.39 -13.15
N ASN A 531 9.52 4.71 -12.11
CA ASN A 531 8.11 4.38 -11.95
C ASN A 531 7.34 5.59 -11.42
N THR A 532 6.31 6.02 -12.15
CA THR A 532 5.45 7.15 -11.75
C THR A 532 4.27 6.74 -10.87
N ASN A 533 4.10 5.44 -10.59
CA ASN A 533 2.94 4.88 -9.89
C ASN A 533 1.59 5.16 -10.58
N ILE A 534 1.61 5.43 -11.88
CA ILE A 534 0.41 5.45 -12.73
C ILE A 534 0.37 4.12 -13.50
N MET A 535 -0.72 3.38 -13.31
CA MET A 535 -0.89 2.05 -13.88
C MET A 535 -2.20 1.94 -14.65
N TYR A 536 -2.19 1.11 -15.69
CA TYR A 536 -3.40 0.46 -16.19
C TYR A 536 -3.44 -0.96 -15.65
N VAL A 537 -4.62 -1.42 -15.23
CA VAL A 537 -4.84 -2.80 -14.80
C VAL A 537 -6.04 -3.40 -15.52
N ASP A 538 -5.93 -4.67 -15.88
CA ASP A 538 -7.08 -5.51 -16.20
C ASP A 538 -7.75 -5.95 -14.89
N LEU A 539 -9.05 -5.67 -14.74
CA LEU A 539 -9.77 -5.87 -13.48
C LEU A 539 -9.91 -7.35 -13.13
N GLN A 540 -10.09 -8.22 -14.13
CA GLN A 540 -10.17 -9.65 -13.89
C GLN A 540 -8.82 -10.21 -13.40
N ALA A 541 -7.73 -9.84 -14.07
CA ALA A 541 -6.39 -10.29 -13.73
C ALA A 541 -5.99 -9.87 -12.30
N VAL A 542 -6.31 -8.64 -11.87
CA VAL A 542 -6.02 -8.22 -10.49
C VAL A 542 -6.98 -8.82 -9.46
N GLU A 543 -8.23 -9.11 -9.80
CA GLU A 543 -9.16 -9.85 -8.92
C GLU A 543 -8.67 -11.29 -8.67
N GLU A 544 -8.16 -11.96 -9.72
CA GLU A 544 -7.54 -13.29 -9.61
C GLU A 544 -6.33 -13.30 -8.68
N VAL A 545 -5.59 -12.20 -8.56
CA VAL A 545 -4.50 -12.07 -7.60
C VAL A 545 -5.02 -11.70 -6.21
N GLY A 546 -5.90 -10.71 -6.11
CA GLY A 546 -6.48 -10.25 -4.84
C GLY A 546 -7.24 -11.34 -4.07
N SER A 547 -7.87 -12.27 -4.79
CA SER A 547 -8.60 -13.41 -4.22
C SER A 547 -7.73 -14.56 -3.71
N ARG A 548 -6.42 -14.53 -3.97
CA ARG A 548 -5.50 -15.59 -3.52
C ARG A 548 -5.39 -15.60 -2.00
N LYS A 549 -5.50 -16.79 -1.41
CA LYS A 549 -5.29 -17.03 0.03
C LYS A 549 -3.82 -17.25 0.36
N SER A 550 -2.96 -16.33 -0.10
CA SER A 550 -1.52 -16.34 0.15
C SER A 550 -0.94 -14.93 0.12
N ALA A 551 0.34 -14.79 0.49
CA ALA A 551 1.09 -13.54 0.43
C ALA A 551 1.05 -12.83 -0.94
N SER A 552 0.75 -13.55 -2.03
CA SER A 552 0.69 -12.98 -3.38
C SER A 552 -0.36 -11.89 -3.58
N CYS A 553 -1.43 -11.87 -2.77
CA CYS A 553 -2.44 -10.80 -2.78
C CYS A 553 -1.99 -9.54 -2.02
N LEU A 554 -0.84 -9.58 -1.35
CA LEU A 554 -0.17 -8.47 -0.67
C LEU A 554 1.20 -8.25 -1.33
N PRO A 555 1.24 -7.71 -2.56
CA PRO A 555 2.48 -7.61 -3.32
C PRO A 555 3.50 -6.67 -2.69
N GLY A 556 4.79 -6.98 -2.86
CA GLY A 556 5.89 -6.12 -2.41
C GLY A 556 5.96 -5.93 -0.89
N MET A 557 5.66 -6.98 -0.11
CA MET A 557 5.78 -6.91 1.35
C MET A 557 7.22 -6.61 1.77
N VAL A 558 7.39 -5.52 2.53
CA VAL A 558 8.67 -5.05 3.06
C VAL A 558 8.49 -4.54 4.49
N LEU A 559 9.61 -4.44 5.22
CA LEU A 559 9.68 -3.84 6.55
C LEU A 559 10.75 -2.74 6.50
N ASN A 560 10.31 -1.48 6.44
CA ASN A 560 11.25 -0.36 6.36
C ASN A 560 11.70 0.07 7.76
N LEU A 561 12.95 -0.25 8.09
CA LEU A 561 13.59 0.06 9.38
C LEU A 561 14.52 1.29 9.32
N LYS A 562 14.59 1.99 8.17
CA LYS A 562 15.56 3.09 7.99
C LYS A 562 15.17 4.37 8.74
N LYS A 563 13.90 4.52 9.12
CA LYS A 563 13.40 5.73 9.79
C LYS A 563 12.94 5.37 11.19
N ALA A 564 13.32 6.18 12.17
CA ALA A 564 12.76 6.08 13.50
C ALA A 564 11.26 6.39 13.48
N VAL A 565 10.52 5.73 14.35
CA VAL A 565 9.09 5.93 14.52
C VAL A 565 8.86 6.82 15.72
N SER A 566 8.31 8.00 15.47
CA SER A 566 7.77 8.88 16.52
C SER A 566 6.38 8.43 16.95
N TYR A 567 6.13 8.41 18.26
CA TYR A 567 4.85 8.14 18.90
C TYR A 567 4.76 8.86 20.26
N VAL A 568 3.57 8.96 20.83
CA VAL A 568 3.37 9.54 22.16
C VAL A 568 3.12 8.42 23.15
N ASP A 569 3.81 8.42 24.28
CA ASP A 569 3.61 7.44 25.35
C ASP A 569 2.43 7.78 26.28
N HIS A 570 2.22 6.94 27.29
CA HIS A 570 1.14 7.06 28.26
C HIS A 570 1.25 8.31 29.15
N LEU A 571 2.44 8.90 29.23
CA LEU A 571 2.72 10.12 30.00
C LEU A 571 2.60 11.38 29.13
N GLY A 572 2.35 11.22 27.83
CA GLY A 572 2.24 12.32 26.87
C GLY A 572 3.59 12.79 26.30
N PHE A 573 4.68 12.04 26.51
CA PHE A 573 5.99 12.39 25.96
C PHE A 573 6.13 11.87 24.52
N GLU A 574 6.75 12.68 23.66
CA GLU A 574 7.18 12.22 22.35
C GLU A 574 8.34 11.24 22.48
N CYS A 575 8.09 9.99 22.11
CA CYS A 575 9.07 8.94 22.02
C CYS A 575 9.48 8.71 20.56
N SER A 576 10.69 8.20 20.38
CA SER A 576 11.21 7.78 19.07
C SER A 576 11.91 6.44 19.22
N ALA A 577 11.49 5.44 18.44
CA ALA A 577 12.07 4.10 18.47
C ALA A 577 12.54 3.65 17.08
N ALA A 578 13.61 2.87 17.04
CA ALA A 578 14.00 2.15 15.83
C ALA A 578 12.95 1.06 15.58
N GLY A 579 12.21 1.18 14.48
CA GLY A 579 11.10 0.27 14.21
C GLY A 579 10.48 0.52 12.85
N GLY A 580 9.52 -0.30 12.50
CA GLY A 580 8.82 -0.23 11.22
C GLY A 580 7.46 -0.91 11.30
N ARG A 581 6.78 -1.03 10.16
CA ARG A 581 5.60 -1.89 10.04
C ARG A 581 5.67 -2.66 8.73
N LEU A 582 4.89 -3.73 8.62
CA LEU A 582 4.74 -4.37 7.32
C LEU A 582 4.08 -3.38 6.36
N GLU A 583 4.76 -3.12 5.25
CA GLU A 583 4.28 -2.31 4.15
C GLU A 583 4.19 -3.18 2.91
N CYS A 584 3.17 -2.97 2.08
CA CYS A 584 3.06 -3.55 0.75
C CYS A 584 2.86 -2.44 -0.29
N THR A 585 3.28 -2.70 -1.51
CA THR A 585 3.34 -1.71 -2.59
C THR A 585 2.44 -2.12 -3.75
N MET A 586 1.76 -1.16 -4.37
CA MET A 586 0.68 -1.47 -5.32
C MET A 586 1.24 -1.95 -6.66
N GLN A 587 2.35 -1.36 -7.09
CA GLN A 587 3.02 -1.65 -8.35
C GLN A 587 3.63 -3.05 -8.40
N ASN A 588 3.98 -3.64 -7.25
CA ASN A 588 4.51 -5.00 -7.19
C ASN A 588 3.45 -6.07 -7.48
N ILE A 589 2.19 -5.69 -7.74
CA ILE A 589 1.21 -6.62 -8.33
C ILE A 589 1.74 -7.25 -9.63
N ALA A 590 2.64 -6.54 -10.33
CA ALA A 590 3.37 -7.00 -11.50
C ALA A 590 4.10 -8.33 -11.31
N ASP A 591 4.57 -8.62 -10.09
CA ASP A 591 5.28 -9.87 -9.77
C ASP A 591 4.42 -11.13 -9.97
N ASN A 592 3.10 -10.95 -10.09
CA ASN A 592 2.13 -12.01 -10.37
C ASN A 592 1.88 -12.24 -11.87
N PHE A 593 2.44 -11.40 -12.73
CA PHE A 593 2.23 -11.42 -14.18
C PHE A 593 3.55 -11.68 -14.89
N THR A 594 3.94 -12.96 -14.96
CA THR A 594 5.16 -13.39 -15.65
C THR A 594 4.86 -14.34 -16.80
N ASN A 595 5.61 -14.22 -17.89
CA ASN A 595 5.65 -15.19 -18.96
C ASN A 595 6.67 -16.29 -18.61
N THR A 596 6.32 -17.55 -18.85
CA THR A 596 7.16 -18.70 -18.50
C THR A 596 7.50 -19.54 -19.74
N TYR A 597 8.76 -19.95 -19.85
CA TYR A 597 9.30 -20.70 -20.99
C TYR A 597 10.18 -21.86 -20.53
N ASN A 598 10.28 -22.89 -21.38
CA ASN A 598 11.14 -24.06 -21.12
C ASN A 598 12.63 -23.81 -21.43
N TYR A 599 12.97 -22.63 -21.93
CA TYR A 599 14.33 -22.26 -22.35
C TYR A 599 14.63 -20.81 -21.99
N ARG A 600 15.93 -20.51 -21.86
CA ARG A 600 16.41 -19.14 -21.70
C ARG A 600 16.34 -18.42 -23.04
N CYS A 601 15.69 -17.26 -23.06
CA CYS A 601 15.56 -16.43 -24.24
C CYS A 601 16.89 -15.70 -24.48
N SER A 602 17.39 -15.70 -25.72
CA SER A 602 18.70 -15.13 -26.06
C SER A 602 18.61 -13.83 -26.86
N LYS A 603 17.43 -13.46 -27.35
CA LYS A 603 17.16 -12.24 -28.14
C LYS A 603 15.75 -11.72 -27.84
N GLY A 604 15.57 -10.40 -27.94
CA GLY A 604 14.27 -9.74 -27.75
C GLY A 604 13.71 -9.89 -26.33
N ILE A 605 14.59 -10.03 -25.33
CA ILE A 605 14.17 -10.16 -23.93
C ILE A 605 13.42 -8.89 -23.52
N GLU A 606 13.94 -7.72 -23.90
CA GLU A 606 13.43 -6.40 -23.53
C GLU A 606 11.94 -6.18 -23.89
N SER A 607 11.42 -6.87 -24.91
CA SER A 607 10.04 -6.76 -25.38
C SER A 607 9.07 -7.83 -24.84
N MET A 608 9.52 -8.70 -23.94
CA MET A 608 8.70 -9.72 -23.25
C MET A 608 7.99 -9.19 -22.02
#